data_AF-A0A436WJ46-F1
#
_entry.id   AF-A0A436WJ46-F1
#
_cell.length_a   1.000
_cell.length_b   1.000
_cell.length_c   1.000
_cell.angle_alpha   90.00
_cell.angle_beta   90.00
_cell.angle_gamma   90.00
#
_symmetry.space_group_name_H-M   'P 1'
#
loop_
_entity.id
_entity.type
_entity.pdbx_description
1 polymer ?
#
loop_
_entity_poly.entity_id
_entity_poly.type
_entity_poly.pdbx_seq_one_letter_code
_entity_poly.pdbx_strand_id
1 'polypeptide(L)'
;MPLFSILITDDQSADLPERVSENIRSFKAAHPGEQHVLFGEAELSEFIAAHFDAEVLSAFRTLRPYTYKADLAKYCLLYERGGVYADL
;
A
#
# COMPACT_ATOMS: atom_id res chain seq x y z
N MET A 1 -0.10 4.27 -15.79
CA MET A 1 -0.50 3.16 -14.90
C MET A 1 0.04 3.40 -13.48
N PRO A 2 -0.81 3.42 -12.45
CA PRO A 2 -0.34 3.72 -11.10
C PRO A 2 0.50 2.58 -10.51
N LEU A 3 1.54 2.96 -9.78
CA LEU A 3 2.43 2.04 -9.06
C LEU A 3 2.15 2.14 -7.56
N PHE A 4 2.04 1.00 -6.91
CA PHE A 4 1.70 0.94 -5.49
C PHE A 4 2.75 0.18 -4.70
N SER A 5 3.00 0.67 -3.49
CA SER A 5 3.69 -0.06 -2.43
C SER A 5 2.96 0.19 -1.12
N ILE A 6 3.04 -0.75 -0.18
CA ILE A 6 2.42 -0.63 1.14
C ILE A 6 3.50 -0.74 2.20
N LEU A 7 3.52 0.20 3.14
CA LEU A 7 4.37 0.13 4.34
C LEU A 7 3.51 0.41 5.57
N ILE A 8 3.24 -0.64 6.34
CA ILE A 8 2.55 -0.53 7.63
C ILE A 8 3.59 -0.80 8.72
N THR A 9 3.81 0.19 9.57
CA THR A 9 4.82 0.17 10.63
C THR A 9 4.34 1.00 11.81
N ASP A 10 4.82 0.66 13.02
CA ASP A 10 4.62 1.46 14.23
C ASP A 10 5.59 2.65 14.33
N ASP A 11 6.61 2.67 13.47
CA ASP A 11 7.56 3.77 13.39
C ASP A 11 6.88 5.02 12.81
N GLN A 12 6.88 6.09 13.59
CA GLN A 12 6.33 7.40 13.22
C GLN A 12 7.40 8.33 12.67
N SER A 13 8.63 7.84 12.47
CA SER A 13 9.67 8.61 11.80
C SER A 13 9.24 8.96 10.37
N ALA A 14 9.55 10.18 9.95
CA ALA A 14 9.27 10.61 8.59
C ALA A 14 10.26 10.00 7.58
N ASP A 15 11.38 9.45 8.08
CA ASP A 15 12.46 8.95 7.25
C ASP A 15 12.28 7.46 6.96
N LEU A 16 12.20 7.12 5.67
CA LEU A 16 12.17 5.73 5.25
C LEU A 16 13.56 5.10 5.43
N PRO A 17 13.66 3.86 5.94
CA PRO A 17 14.92 3.12 5.96
C PRO A 17 15.55 3.06 4.56
N GLU A 18 16.88 3.17 4.47
CA GLU A 18 17.59 3.31 3.18
C GLU A 18 17.19 2.21 2.19
N ARG A 19 17.08 0.95 2.65
CA ARG A 19 16.68 -0.18 1.79
C ARG A 19 15.28 -0.03 1.20
N VAL A 20 14.34 0.52 1.95
CA VAL A 20 12.98 0.79 1.46
C VAL A 20 13.03 1.91 0.42
N SER A 21 13.80 2.96 0.70
CA SER A 21 14.03 4.06 -0.24
C SER A 21 14.70 3.62 -1.54
N GLU A 22 15.66 2.68 -1.47
CA GLU A 22 16.31 2.05 -2.63
C GLU A 22 15.33 1.20 -3.44
N ASN A 23 14.51 0.37 -2.78
CA ASN A 23 13.47 -0.43 -3.42
C ASN A 23 12.51 0.48 -4.22
N ILE A 24 11.94 1.49 -3.57
CA ILE A 24 11.03 2.45 -4.23
C ILE A 24 11.71 3.17 -5.40
N ARG A 25 12.97 3.60 -5.24
CA ARG A 25 13.72 4.21 -6.35
C ARG A 25 13.89 3.26 -7.53
N SER A 26 14.25 2.01 -7.27
CA SER A 26 14.44 1.01 -8.34
C SER A 26 13.13 0.73 -9.07
N PHE A 27 12.01 0.66 -8.35
CA PHE A 27 10.70 0.43 -8.94
C PHE A 27 10.24 1.60 -9.80
N LYS A 28 10.43 2.84 -9.33
CA LYS A 28 10.20 4.07 -10.12
C LYS A 28 11.10 4.14 -11.35
N ALA A 29 12.37 3.79 -11.23
CA ALA A 29 13.32 3.82 -12.34
C ALA A 29 12.97 2.80 -13.44
N ALA A 30 12.42 1.65 -13.06
CA ALA A 30 11.92 0.64 -14.01
C ALA A 30 10.64 1.08 -14.76
N HIS A 31 9.93 2.10 -14.26
CA HIS A 31 8.66 2.59 -14.81
C HIS A 31 8.69 4.12 -14.95
N PRO A 32 9.55 4.67 -15.81
CA PRO A 32 9.75 6.11 -15.93
C PRO A 32 8.46 6.82 -16.39
N GLY A 33 8.12 7.92 -15.71
CA GLY A 33 6.94 8.73 -16.01
C GLY A 33 5.66 8.27 -15.30
N GLU A 34 5.66 7.11 -14.66
CA GLU A 34 4.52 6.62 -13.89
C GLU A 34 4.49 7.17 -12.46
N GLN A 35 3.28 7.39 -11.93
CA GLN A 35 3.09 7.85 -10.56
C GLN A 35 3.16 6.68 -9.59
N HIS A 36 4.01 6.80 -8.57
CA HIS A 36 4.10 5.84 -7.47
C HIS A 36 3.51 6.43 -6.19
N VAL A 37 2.71 5.61 -5.52
CA VAL A 37 2.06 5.93 -4.24
C VAL A 37 2.49 4.89 -3.21
N LEU A 38 3.03 5.38 -2.09
CA LEU A 38 3.28 4.59 -0.90
C LEU A 38 2.10 4.76 0.06
N PHE A 39 1.43 3.67 0.40
CA PHE A 39 0.29 3.68 1.31
C PHE A 39 0.69 3.20 2.71
N GLY A 40 0.22 3.91 3.75
CA GLY A 40 0.21 3.46 5.13
C GLY A 40 -1.16 2.92 5.55
N GLU A 41 -1.29 2.47 6.80
CA GLU A 41 -2.52 1.85 7.28
C GLU A 41 -3.72 2.81 7.29
N ALA A 42 -3.49 4.09 7.64
CA ALA A 42 -4.56 5.09 7.70
C ALA A 42 -5.14 5.35 6.30
N GLU A 43 -4.29 5.60 5.30
CA GLU A 43 -4.74 5.85 3.93
C GLU A 43 -5.44 4.62 3.34
N LEU A 44 -4.98 3.40 3.68
CA LEU A 44 -5.64 2.16 3.26
C LEU A 44 -7.02 1.98 3.91
N SER A 45 -7.15 2.25 5.21
CA SER A 45 -8.44 2.17 5.90
C SER A 45 -9.45 3.15 5.30
N GLU A 46 -9.03 4.39 5.02
CA GLU A 46 -9.89 5.39 4.36
C GLU A 46 -10.25 4.97 2.93
N PHE A 47 -9.27 4.49 2.16
CA PHE A 47 -9.49 4.01 0.81
C PHE A 47 -10.50 2.86 0.78
N ILE A 48 -10.33 1.85 1.62
CA ILE A 48 -11.23 0.69 1.69
C ILE A 48 -12.64 1.14 2.10
N ALA A 49 -12.76 2.01 3.10
CA ALA A 49 -14.05 2.53 3.56
C ALA A 49 -14.83 3.29 2.47
N ALA A 50 -14.12 3.92 1.53
CA ALA A 50 -14.72 4.72 0.47
C ALA A 50 -15.14 3.90 -0.77
N HIS A 51 -14.58 2.70 -0.99
CA HIS A 51 -14.77 1.93 -2.23
C HIS A 51 -15.36 0.52 -2.02
N PHE A 52 -15.34 0.00 -0.79
CA PHE A 52 -15.78 -1.37 -0.49
C PHE A 52 -16.79 -1.39 0.67
N ASP A 53 -17.53 -2.50 0.76
CA ASP A 53 -18.50 -2.71 1.83
C ASP A 53 -17.84 -2.72 3.22
N ALA A 54 -18.64 -2.40 4.23
CA ALA A 54 -18.21 -2.33 5.62
C ALA A 54 -17.57 -3.63 6.13
N GLU A 55 -17.93 -4.79 5.56
CA GLU A 55 -17.32 -6.08 5.89
C GLU A 55 -15.84 -6.15 5.51
N VAL A 56 -15.45 -5.61 4.34
CA VAL A 56 -14.05 -5.58 3.88
C VAL A 56 -13.21 -4.68 4.79
N LEU A 57 -13.75 -3.51 5.13
CA LEU A 57 -13.11 -2.60 6.08
C LEU A 57 -12.97 -3.24 7.47
N SER A 58 -13.99 -3.95 7.93
CA SER A 58 -13.94 -4.69 9.20
C SER A 58 -12.85 -5.75 9.16
N ALA A 59 -12.78 -6.55 8.08
CA ALA A 59 -11.74 -7.56 7.91
C ALA A 59 -10.34 -6.93 7.97
N PHE A 60 -10.10 -5.85 7.23
CA PHE A 60 -8.83 -5.12 7.24
C PHE A 60 -8.43 -4.65 8.65
N ARG A 61 -9.40 -4.14 9.43
CA ARG A 61 -9.16 -3.70 10.81
C ARG A 61 -8.92 -4.85 11.78
N THR A 62 -9.55 -6.01 11.55
CA THR A 62 -9.41 -7.20 12.40
C THR A 62 -8.07 -7.93 12.19
N LEU A 63 -7.50 -7.89 10.98
CA LEU A 63 -6.21 -8.52 10.69
C LEU A 63 -5.11 -7.95 11.59
N ARG A 64 -4.44 -8.81 12.36
CA ARG A 64 -3.41 -8.42 13.32
C ARG A 64 -2.03 -8.28 12.69
N PRO A 65 -1.54 -9.23 11.87
CA PRO A 65 -0.26 -9.07 11.20
C PRO A 65 -0.33 -8.01 10.09
N TYR A 66 0.64 -7.11 10.04
CA TYR A 66 0.73 -6.07 9.02
C TYR A 66 0.83 -6.62 7.60
N THR A 67 1.48 -7.77 7.43
CA THR A 67 1.55 -8.48 6.16
C THR A 67 0.16 -8.88 5.65
N TYR A 68 -0.72 -9.35 6.53
CA TYR A 68 -2.08 -9.74 6.12
C TYR A 68 -2.93 -8.51 5.77
N LYS A 69 -2.77 -7.41 6.51
CA LYS A 69 -3.38 -6.12 6.13
C LYS A 69 -2.94 -5.71 4.72
N ALA A 70 -1.64 -5.73 4.46
CA ALA A 70 -1.06 -5.38 3.16
C ALA A 70 -1.58 -6.28 2.03
N ASP A 71 -1.71 -7.59 2.26
CA ASP A 71 -2.27 -8.52 1.27
C ASP A 71 -3.72 -8.19 0.90
N LEU A 72 -4.59 -7.95 1.87
CA LEU A 72 -5.99 -7.57 1.61
C LEU A 72 -6.06 -6.22 0.87
N ALA A 73 -5.29 -5.23 1.36
CA ALA A 73 -5.24 -3.89 0.77
C ALA A 73 -4.73 -3.90 -0.67
N LYS A 74 -3.70 -4.71 -0.98
CA LYS A 74 -3.19 -4.90 -2.34
C LYS A 74 -4.28 -5.37 -3.29
N TYR A 75 -5.08 -6.36 -2.89
CA TYR A 75 -6.20 -6.81 -3.72
C TYR A 75 -7.24 -5.71 -3.92
N CYS A 76 -7.58 -4.96 -2.87
CA CYS A 76 -8.51 -3.83 -2.97
C CYS A 76 -8.00 -2.74 -3.94
N LEU A 77 -6.72 -2.35 -3.81
CA LEU A 77 -6.10 -1.34 -4.68
C LEU A 77 -6.08 -1.78 -6.15
N LEU A 78 -5.63 -3.01 -6.41
CA LEU A 78 -5.51 -3.53 -7.79
C LEU A 78 -6.88 -3.78 -8.42
N TYR A 79 -7.88 -4.19 -7.64
CA TYR A 79 -9.25 -4.38 -8.13
C TYR A 79 -9.86 -3.04 -8.57
N GLU A 80 -9.74 -2.00 -7.73
CA GLU A 80 -10.40 -0.73 -7.97
C GLU A 80 -9.63 0.18 -8.93
N ARG A 81 -8.29 0.19 -8.86
CA ARG A 81 -7.44 1.14 -9.61
C ARG A 81 -6.64 0.50 -10.74
N GLY A 82 -6.62 -0.83 -10.85
CA GLY A 82 -5.67 -1.53 -11.71
C GLY A 82 -4.24 -1.28 -11.25
N GLY A 83 -3.28 -1.22 -12.18
CA GLY A 83 -1.90 -0.83 -11.86
C GLY A 83 -0.95 -1.98 -11.55
N VAL A 84 0.19 -1.63 -10.95
CA VAL A 84 1.21 -2.60 -10.52
C VAL A 84 1.57 -2.35 -9.07
N TYR A 85 1.67 -3.44 -8.31
CA TYR A 85 2.10 -3.43 -6.93
C TYR A 85 3.48 -4.09 -6.79
N ALA A 86 4.33 -3.54 -5.91
CA ALA A 86 5.61 -4.13 -5.52
C ALA A 86 5.79 -4.14 -4.00
N ASP A 87 6.30 -5.26 -3.47
CA ASP A 87 6.62 -5.44 -2.04
C ASP A 87 7.87 -4.65 -1.61
N LEU A 88 7.91 -4.33 -0.32
CA LEU A 88 8.97 -3.56 0.36
C LEU A 88 9.71 -4.39 1.40
#